data_AF-A0A381QEP0-F1
#
_entry.id   AF-A0A381QEP0-F1
#
_cell.length_a   1.000
_cell.length_b   1.000
_cell.length_c   1.000
_cell.angle_alpha   90.00
_cell.angle_beta   90.00
_cell.angle_gamma   90.00
#
_symmetry.space_group_name_H-M   'P 1'
#
loop_
_entity.id
_entity.type
_entity.pdbx_description
1 polymer ?
#
loop_
_entity_poly.entity_id
_entity_poly.type
_entity_poly.pdbx_seq_one_letter_code
_entity_poly.pdbx_strand_id
1 'polypeptide(L)'
;MRQDSITLYGFITENDRNAFDTLITISGVGPRLALAILSTFDAASLAAAVSSEDVNAFKSVSGVGNRTANRILLELKGKMEETWSIPSDPSELDDVFGSLTALGYSIQEARAAISSINSDNLSTEEKIRMALENITNR
;
A
#
# COMPACT_ATOMS: atom_id res chain seq x y z
N MET A 1 -32.13 -19.50 16.57
CA MET A 1 -31.32 -19.90 15.39
C MET A 1 -31.56 -18.84 14.33
N ARG A 2 -30.58 -17.99 14.00
CA ARG A 2 -30.77 -16.82 13.13
C ARG A 2 -29.72 -16.83 12.00
N GLN A 3 -30.26 -16.95 10.78
CA GLN A 3 -29.77 -16.46 9.48
C GLN A 3 -28.37 -16.89 9.02
N ASP A 4 -28.31 -18.08 8.43
CA ASP A 4 -27.21 -18.51 7.54
C ASP A 4 -27.29 -17.73 6.21
N SER A 5 -26.70 -16.53 6.18
CA SER A 5 -26.44 -15.82 4.91
C SER A 5 -24.96 -15.94 4.57
N ILE A 6 -24.63 -16.68 3.51
CA ILE A 6 -23.28 -16.68 2.93
C ILE A 6 -23.09 -15.32 2.25
N THR A 7 -22.06 -14.59 2.67
CA THR A 7 -21.70 -13.30 2.05
C THR A 7 -20.31 -13.41 1.46
N LEU A 8 -20.18 -13.06 0.18
CA LEU A 8 -18.89 -13.01 -0.51
C LEU A 8 -18.44 -11.55 -0.62
N TYR A 9 -17.17 -11.30 -0.28
CA TYR A 9 -16.51 -10.01 -0.44
C TYR A 9 -15.46 -10.13 -1.55
N GLY A 10 -15.51 -9.23 -2.53
CA GLY A 10 -14.60 -9.23 -3.67
C GLY A 10 -13.58 -8.09 -3.56
N PHE A 11 -12.35 -8.36 -3.99
CA PHE A 11 -11.23 -7.42 -3.98
C PHE A 11 -10.51 -7.46 -5.32
N ILE A 12 -9.98 -6.31 -5.74
CA ILE A 12 -9.23 -6.20 -7.00
C ILE A 12 -7.84 -6.81 -6.84
N THR A 13 -7.20 -6.56 -5.71
CA THR A 13 -5.85 -7.05 -5.40
C THR A 13 -5.84 -7.97 -4.19
N GLU A 14 -4.82 -8.82 -4.10
CA GLU A 14 -4.57 -9.64 -2.92
C GLU A 14 -4.25 -8.78 -1.69
N ASN A 15 -3.58 -7.65 -1.88
CA ASN A 15 -3.27 -6.71 -0.80
C ASN A 15 -4.53 -6.10 -0.20
N ASP A 16 -5.53 -5.74 -1.02
CA ASP A 16 -6.82 -5.24 -0.52
C ASP A 16 -7.57 -6.32 0.27
N ARG A 17 -7.50 -7.57 -0.19
CA ARG A 17 -8.07 -8.72 0.55
C ARG A 17 -7.37 -8.93 1.89
N ASN A 18 -6.04 -8.91 1.91
CA ASN A 18 -5.27 -9.07 3.14
C ASN A 18 -5.54 -7.89 4.09
N ALA A 19 -5.69 -6.68 3.56
CA ALA A 19 -6.07 -5.52 4.35
C ALA A 19 -7.45 -5.68 4.96
N PHE A 20 -8.42 -6.18 4.19
CA PHE A 20 -9.75 -6.49 4.69
C PHE A 20 -9.74 -7.54 5.80
N ASP A 21 -9.04 -8.65 5.58
CA ASP A 21 -8.94 -9.75 6.54
C ASP A 21 -8.28 -9.26 7.85
N THR A 22 -7.23 -8.43 7.77
CA THR A 22 -6.64 -7.80 8.96
C THR A 22 -7.63 -6.86 9.65
N LEU A 23 -8.32 -6.00 8.90
CA LEU A 23 -9.27 -5.02 9.46
C LEU A 23 -10.40 -5.69 10.25
N ILE A 24 -10.99 -6.78 9.74
CA ILE A 24 -12.11 -7.45 10.42
C ILE A 24 -11.69 -8.19 11.71
N THR A 25 -10.39 -8.38 11.95
CA THR A 25 -9.89 -8.91 13.23
C THR A 25 -9.89 -7.87 14.35
N ILE A 26 -10.02 -6.58 14.02
CA ILE A 26 -9.94 -5.47 14.97
C ILE A 26 -11.26 -5.36 15.74
N SER A 27 -11.18 -5.24 17.07
CA SER A 27 -12.38 -5.17 17.91
C SER A 27 -13.23 -3.94 17.60
N GLY A 28 -14.44 -4.16 17.08
CA GLY A 28 -15.37 -3.10 16.69
C GLY A 28 -15.31 -2.73 15.20
N VAL A 29 -14.50 -3.42 14.41
CA VAL A 29 -14.48 -3.32 12.95
C VAL A 29 -15.14 -4.57 12.37
N GLY A 30 -16.35 -4.41 11.85
CA GLY A 30 -17.04 -5.47 11.12
C GLY A 30 -16.83 -5.36 9.60
N PRO A 31 -17.26 -6.37 8.82
CA PRO A 31 -17.09 -6.40 7.37
C PRO A 31 -17.56 -5.14 6.64
N ARG A 32 -18.71 -4.58 7.04
CA ARG A 32 -19.25 -3.36 6.43
C ARG A 32 -18.37 -2.14 6.67
N LEU A 33 -17.76 -2.04 7.86
CA LEU A 33 -16.86 -0.93 8.19
C LEU A 33 -15.51 -1.12 7.50
N ALA A 34 -14.98 -2.35 7.45
CA ALA A 34 -13.77 -2.67 6.71
C ALA A 34 -13.89 -2.32 5.22
N LEU A 35 -15.02 -2.64 4.58
CA LEU A 35 -15.29 -2.22 3.21
C LEU A 35 -15.35 -0.69 3.06
N ALA A 36 -15.97 0.01 4.01
CA ALA A 36 -16.02 1.47 3.96
C ALA A 36 -14.62 2.11 4.07
N ILE A 37 -13.75 1.53 4.90
CA ILE A 37 -12.34 1.92 5.00
C ILE A 37 -11.63 1.67 3.67
N LEU A 38 -11.75 0.46 3.10
CA LEU A 38 -11.11 0.10 1.82
C LEU A 38 -11.74 0.78 0.59
N SER A 39 -12.89 1.42 0.75
CA SER A 39 -13.48 2.29 -0.28
C SER A 39 -12.90 3.70 -0.23
N THR A 40 -12.25 4.07 0.88
CA THR A 40 -11.61 5.37 1.10
C THR A 40 -10.10 5.27 0.89
N PHE A 41 -9.51 4.14 1.27
CA PHE A 41 -8.09 3.85 1.16
C PHE A 41 -7.89 2.57 0.34
N ASP A 42 -6.99 2.60 -0.63
CA ASP A 42 -6.38 1.35 -1.11
C ASP A 42 -5.39 0.81 -0.05
N ALA A 43 -4.90 -0.42 -0.24
CA ALA A 43 -3.96 -1.01 0.72
C ALA A 43 -2.73 -0.12 0.99
N ALA A 44 -2.18 0.52 -0.05
CA ALA A 44 -0.99 1.38 0.07
C ALA A 44 -1.26 2.66 0.88
N SER A 45 -2.31 3.40 0.58
CA SER A 45 -2.71 4.61 1.32
C SER A 45 -3.18 4.28 2.74
N LEU A 46 -3.81 3.13 2.95
CA LEU A 46 -4.14 2.64 4.29
C LEU A 46 -2.86 2.42 5.09
N ALA A 47 -1.86 1.78 4.50
CA ALA A 47 -0.58 1.57 5.14
C ALA A 47 0.12 2.90 5.48
N ALA A 48 0.17 3.83 4.53
CA ALA A 48 0.74 5.15 4.75
C ALA A 48 0.02 5.92 5.88
N ALA A 49 -1.32 5.87 5.92
CA ALA A 49 -2.13 6.52 6.96
C ALA A 49 -1.88 5.94 8.36
N VAL A 50 -1.64 4.63 8.46
CA VAL A 50 -1.26 3.98 9.72
C VAL A 50 0.16 4.37 10.14
N SER A 51 1.12 4.33 9.22
CA SER A 51 2.53 4.66 9.49
C SER A 51 2.72 6.12 9.92
N SER A 52 1.95 7.03 9.33
CA SER A 52 1.94 8.47 9.68
C SER A 52 1.09 8.82 10.91
N GLU A 53 0.44 7.83 11.52
CA GLU A 53 -0.47 8.01 12.63
C GLU A 53 -1.62 9.01 12.36
N ASP A 54 -2.09 9.11 11.11
CA ASP A 54 -3.12 10.07 10.72
C ASP A 54 -4.53 9.64 11.14
N VAL A 55 -4.87 9.93 12.39
CA VAL A 55 -6.21 9.69 12.97
C VAL A 55 -7.32 10.44 12.21
N ASN A 56 -7.03 11.60 11.61
CA ASN A 56 -8.05 12.39 10.93
C ASN A 56 -8.46 11.77 9.59
N ALA A 57 -7.51 11.16 8.87
CA ALA A 57 -7.81 10.38 7.68
C ALA A 57 -8.84 9.29 7.99
N PHE A 58 -8.65 8.51 9.06
CA PHE A 58 -9.61 7.47 9.47
C PHE A 58 -10.97 8.01 9.88
N LYS A 59 -11.03 9.19 10.52
CA LYS A 59 -12.30 9.83 10.91
C LYS A 59 -13.14 10.32 9.73
N SER A 60 -12.56 10.45 8.54
CA SER A 60 -13.30 10.80 7.32
C SER A 60 -14.22 9.65 6.85
N VAL A 61 -13.93 8.41 7.29
CA VAL A 61 -14.70 7.23 6.93
C VAL A 61 -16.02 7.20 7.71
N SER A 62 -17.12 7.05 6.98
CA SER A 62 -18.46 6.87 7.55
C SER A 62 -18.49 5.72 8.56
N GLY A 63 -18.86 6.02 9.81
CA GLY A 63 -18.93 5.05 10.90
C GLY A 63 -17.65 4.90 11.72
N VAL A 64 -16.58 5.63 11.40
CA VAL A 64 -15.35 5.68 12.20
C VAL A 64 -15.33 6.92 13.08
N GLY A 65 -15.53 6.72 14.39
CA GLY A 65 -15.35 7.76 15.40
C GLY A 65 -13.92 7.85 15.92
N ASN A 66 -13.63 8.86 16.75
CA ASN A 66 -12.28 9.07 17.31
C ASN A 66 -11.73 7.84 18.05
N ARG A 67 -12.55 7.18 18.85
CA ARG A 67 -12.15 5.97 19.60
C ARG A 67 -11.81 4.80 18.67
N THR A 68 -12.61 4.62 17.62
CA THR A 68 -12.43 3.54 16.64
C THR A 68 -11.20 3.81 15.77
N ALA A 69 -11.00 5.06 15.32
CA ALA A 69 -9.84 5.47 14.54
C ALA A 69 -8.53 5.18 15.30
N ASN A 70 -8.42 5.62 16.55
CA ASN A 70 -7.23 5.37 17.38
C ASN A 70 -6.99 3.86 17.60
N ARG A 71 -8.05 3.07 17.78
CA ARG A 71 -7.93 1.61 17.92
C ARG A 71 -7.45 0.95 16.65
N ILE A 72 -8.05 1.31 15.50
CA ILE A 72 -7.65 0.81 14.18
C ILE A 72 -6.16 1.08 13.97
N LEU A 73 -5.72 2.31 14.22
CA LEU A 73 -4.34 2.72 14.01
C LEU A 73 -3.37 1.92 14.88
N LEU A 74 -3.67 1.77 16.17
CA LEU A 74 -2.84 1.01 17.10
C LEU A 74 -2.74 -0.47 16.74
N GLU A 75 -3.87 -1.11 16.42
CA GLU A 75 -3.91 -2.54 16.11
C GLU A 75 -3.34 -2.86 14.72
N LEU A 76 -3.53 -1.98 13.73
CA LEU A 76 -2.94 -2.16 12.41
C LEU A 76 -1.43 -1.98 12.44
N LYS A 77 -0.91 -0.96 13.16
CA LYS A 77 0.53 -0.72 13.25
C LYS A 77 1.31 -1.98 13.67
N GLY A 78 0.78 -2.75 14.62
CA GLY A 78 1.38 -4.00 15.06
C GLY A 78 1.19 -5.21 14.13
N LYS A 79 0.24 -5.16 13.19
CA LYS A 79 -0.09 -6.28 12.27
C LYS A 79 0.43 -6.08 10.85
N MET A 80 0.71 -4.84 10.48
CA MET A 80 1.18 -4.47 9.14
C MET A 80 2.58 -4.99 8.82
N GLU A 81 3.49 -4.98 9.80
CA GLU A 81 4.86 -5.46 9.63
C GLU A 81 4.93 -6.96 9.28
N GLU A 82 3.90 -7.73 9.62
CA GLU A 82 3.90 -9.19 9.50
C GLU A 82 3.04 -9.72 8.34
N THR A 83 1.98 -8.98 7.94
CA THR A 83 0.92 -9.50 7.05
C THR A 83 0.89 -8.82 5.69
N TRP A 84 1.40 -7.59 5.59
CA TRP A 84 1.23 -6.76 4.40
C TRP A 84 2.56 -6.61 3.67
N SER A 85 2.80 -7.41 2.62
CA SER A 85 3.77 -7.07 1.57
C SER A 85 3.21 -5.94 0.70
N ILE A 86 2.92 -4.82 1.35
CA ILE A 86 2.60 -3.58 0.66
C ILE A 86 3.95 -2.94 0.37
N PRO A 87 4.22 -2.52 -0.88
CA PRO A 87 5.32 -1.61 -1.14
C PRO A 87 5.05 -0.36 -0.28
N SER A 88 5.72 -0.28 0.86
CA SER A 88 5.75 0.94 1.67
C SER A 88 6.47 1.97 0.82
N ASP A 89 5.74 3.03 0.45
CA ASP A 89 6.06 3.95 -0.63
C ASP A 89 6.09 3.27 -2.02
N PRO A 90 5.80 3.99 -3.13
CA PRO A 90 6.50 3.63 -4.34
C PRO A 90 7.96 3.68 -3.94
N SER A 91 8.60 2.51 -3.90
CA SER A 91 10.03 2.50 -3.62
C SER A 91 10.65 3.54 -4.55
N GLU A 92 11.71 4.24 -4.15
CA GLU A 92 12.36 5.18 -5.08
C GLU A 92 12.67 4.48 -6.43
N LEU A 93 12.75 3.15 -6.43
CA LEU A 93 12.84 2.28 -7.59
C LEU A 93 11.54 2.17 -8.43
N ASP A 94 10.35 2.18 -7.84
CA ASP A 94 9.06 2.26 -8.54
C ASP A 94 8.85 3.61 -9.21
N ASP A 95 9.26 4.71 -8.57
CA ASP A 95 9.26 6.05 -9.18
C ASP A 95 10.27 6.14 -10.35
N VAL A 96 11.45 5.53 -10.19
CA VAL A 96 12.42 5.36 -11.27
C VAL A 96 11.83 4.50 -12.40
N PHE A 97 11.15 3.39 -12.07
CA PHE A 97 10.50 2.52 -13.04
C PHE A 97 9.41 3.24 -13.85
N GLY A 98 8.54 3.99 -13.16
CA GLY A 98 7.51 4.80 -13.78
C GLY A 98 8.10 5.88 -14.70
N SER A 99 9.18 6.52 -14.27
CA SER A 99 9.89 7.53 -15.07
C SER A 99 10.51 6.93 -16.34
N LEU A 100 11.17 5.77 -16.24
CA LEU A 100 11.77 5.09 -17.39
C LEU A 100 10.72 4.65 -18.42
N THR A 101 9.60 4.10 -17.96
CA THR A 101 8.50 3.71 -18.87
C THR A 101 7.83 4.92 -19.52
N ALA A 102 7.68 6.05 -18.81
CA ALA A 102 7.17 7.30 -19.37
C ALA A 102 8.10 7.92 -20.43
N LEU A 103 9.42 7.69 -20.33
CA LEU A 103 10.40 8.08 -21.35
C LEU A 103 10.38 7.15 -22.59
N GLY A 104 9.59 6.07 -22.57
CA GLY A 104 9.40 5.18 -23.70
C GLY A 104 10.25 3.90 -23.67
N TYR A 105 10.95 3.62 -22.57
CA TYR A 105 11.71 2.37 -22.42
C TYR A 105 10.78 1.19 -22.11
N SER A 106 11.16 0.01 -22.59
CA SER A 106 10.37 -1.21 -22.36
C SER A 106 10.44 -1.66 -20.89
N ILE A 107 9.43 -2.41 -20.47
CA ILE A 107 9.36 -2.99 -19.11
C ILE A 107 10.60 -3.83 -18.78
N GLN A 108 11.15 -4.54 -19.77
CA GLN A 108 12.34 -5.37 -19.59
C GLN A 108 13.61 -4.53 -19.38
N GLU A 109 13.76 -3.43 -20.13
CA GLU A 109 14.89 -2.51 -20.01
C GLU A 109 14.85 -1.76 -18.68
N ALA A 110 13.67 -1.25 -18.29
CA ALA A 110 13.49 -0.55 -17.03
C ALA A 110 13.83 -1.44 -15.82
N ARG A 111 13.39 -2.70 -15.81
CA ARG A 111 13.71 -3.66 -14.73
C ARG A 111 15.20 -4.00 -14.69
N ALA A 112 15.82 -4.21 -15.85
CA ALA A 112 17.25 -4.50 -15.92
C ALA A 112 18.09 -3.33 -15.39
N ALA A 113 17.72 -2.10 -15.75
CA ALA A 113 18.40 -0.89 -15.33
C ALA A 113 18.29 -0.60 -13.83
N ILE A 114 17.18 -0.99 -13.21
CA ILE A 114 16.95 -0.85 -11.76
C ILE A 114 17.74 -1.90 -10.99
N SER A 115 17.83 -3.13 -11.51
CA SER A 115 18.54 -4.24 -10.84
C SER A 115 20.04 -4.01 -10.64
N SER A 116 20.64 -3.10 -11.42
CA SER A 116 22.05 -2.74 -11.32
C SER A 116 22.33 -1.58 -10.35
N ILE A 117 21.31 -0.97 -9.76
CA ILE A 117 21.45 0.15 -8.82
C ILE A 117 21.56 -0.41 -7.39
N ASN A 118 22.78 -0.61 -6.90
CA ASN A 118 23.09 -1.09 -5.53
C ASN A 118 23.48 0.06 -4.59
N SER A 119 22.64 1.10 -4.49
CA SER A 119 22.98 2.29 -3.70
C SER A 119 21.78 2.79 -2.89
N ASP A 120 21.74 2.41 -1.61
CA ASP A 120 20.69 2.78 -0.65
C ASP A 120 20.70 4.28 -0.25
N ASN A 121 21.65 5.07 -0.76
CA ASN A 121 21.87 6.47 -0.34
C ASN A 121 21.84 7.49 -1.50
N LEU A 122 21.27 7.13 -2.66
CA LEU A 122 21.15 8.03 -3.81
C LEU A 122 19.74 8.60 -3.91
N SER A 123 19.65 9.87 -4.34
CA SER A 123 18.38 10.51 -4.66
C SER A 123 17.69 9.87 -5.88
N THR A 124 16.37 10.02 -6.00
CA THR A 124 15.58 9.52 -7.13
C THR A 124 16.12 10.01 -8.49
N GLU A 125 16.56 11.27 -8.58
CA GLU A 125 17.16 11.84 -9.79
C GLU A 125 18.47 11.17 -10.18
N GLU A 126 19.32 10.86 -9.19
CA GLU A 126 20.59 10.14 -9.42
C GLU A 126 20.34 8.70 -9.85
N LYS A 127 19.34 8.03 -9.28
CA LYS A 127 18.92 6.69 -9.68
C LYS A 127 18.39 6.66 -11.11
N ILE A 128 17.59 7.65 -11.52
CA ILE A 128 17.14 7.80 -12.92
C ILE A 128 18.33 8.01 -13.85
N ARG A 129 19.29 8.88 -13.49
CA ARG A 129 20.50 9.10 -14.30
C ARG A 129 21.30 7.81 -14.47
N MET A 130 21.54 7.07 -13.39
CA MET A 130 22.29 5.80 -13.44
C MET A 130 21.55 4.72 -14.24
N ALA A 131 20.22 4.65 -14.13
CA ALA A 131 19.42 3.73 -14.93
C ALA A 131 19.57 4.02 -16.43
N LEU A 132 19.48 5.30 -16.82
CA LEU A 132 19.64 5.73 -18.21
C LEU A 132 21.06 5.48 -18.74
N GLU A 133 22.08 5.70 -17.91
CA GLU A 133 23.47 5.39 -18.26
C GLU A 133 23.65 3.89 -18.54
N ASN A 134 23.08 3.01 -17.70
CA ASN A 134 23.13 1.56 -17.91
C ASN A 134 22.37 1.09 -19.15
N ILE A 135 21.26 1.75 -19.53
CA ILE A 135 20.52 1.43 -20.76
C ILE A 135 21.33 1.88 -21.99
N THR A 136 22.03 3.00 -21.90
CA THR A 136 22.78 3.60 -23.02
C THR A 136 24.16 2.95 -23.23
N ASN A 137 24.80 2.44 -22.18
CA ASN A 137 26.12 1.79 -22.26
C ASN A 137 26.06 0.31 -22.72
N ARG A 138 25.00 -0.06 -23.43
CA ARG A 138 24.74 -1.41 -23.94
C ARG A 138 24.99 -1.54 -25.44
#